data_AF-A0A1N6YG70-F1
#
_entry.id   AF-A0A1N6YG70-F1
#
_cell.length_a   1.000
_cell.length_b   1.000
_cell.length_c   1.000
_cell.angle_alpha   90.00
_cell.angle_beta   90.00
_cell.angle_gamma   90.00
#
_symmetry.space_group_name_H-M   'P 1'
#
loop_
_entity.id
_entity.type
_entity.pdbx_description
1 polymer ?
#
loop_
_entity_poly.entity_id
_entity_poly.type
_entity_poly.pdbx_seq_one_letter_code
_entity_poly.pdbx_strand_id
1 'polypeptide(L)'
;MVMPTPTIPGPNFSFPGVLNSKQLLVAEAVQARAWASLEEEVRLGLETEADAKARLGRIVVRLIADNDASVSDLTTAVVDDFRKTGPSISARR
;
A
#
# COMPACT_ATOMS: atom_id res chain seq x y z
N MET A 1 34.23 -34.95 -10.04
CA MET A 1 33.38 -34.81 -8.84
C MET A 1 33.10 -33.33 -8.65
N VAL A 2 31.89 -32.86 -8.96
CA VAL A 2 31.48 -31.46 -8.76
C VAL A 2 30.72 -31.41 -7.43
N MET A 3 31.25 -30.69 -6.45
CA MET A 3 30.56 -30.46 -5.17
C MET A 3 29.43 -29.44 -5.39
N PRO A 4 28.20 -29.71 -4.95
CA PRO A 4 27.13 -28.71 -5.00
C PRO A 4 27.43 -27.60 -3.98
N THR A 5 27.43 -26.35 -4.45
CA THR A 5 27.53 -25.16 -3.61
C THR A 5 26.32 -25.12 -2.67
N PRO A 6 26.50 -25.05 -1.34
CA PRO A 6 25.37 -24.91 -0.43
C PRO A 6 24.72 -23.54 -0.69
N THR A 7 23.47 -23.55 -1.16
CA THR A 7 22.62 -22.36 -1.17
C THR A 7 22.36 -22.00 0.29
N ILE A 8 23.15 -21.08 0.86
CA ILE A 8 22.88 -20.58 2.21
C ILE A 8 21.58 -19.76 2.10
N PRO A 9 20.47 -20.18 2.74
CA PRO A 9 19.30 -19.35 2.83
C PRO A 9 19.71 -18.10 3.62
N GLY A 10 19.67 -16.94 2.97
CA GLY A 10 19.91 -15.68 3.67
C GLY A 10 18.92 -15.54 4.83
N PRO A 11 19.33 -14.95 5.97
CA PRO A 11 18.41 -14.73 7.08
C PRO A 11 17.22 -13.90 6.61
N ASN A 12 16.02 -14.47 6.73
CA ASN A 12 14.76 -13.75 6.53
C ASN A 12 14.53 -12.84 7.75
N PHE A 13 15.18 -11.67 7.75
CA PHE A 13 14.90 -10.63 8.73
C PHE A 13 13.48 -10.11 8.53
N SER A 14 12.57 -10.48 9.42
CA SER A 14 11.21 -9.96 9.49
C SER A 14 11.01 -9.36 10.88
N PHE A 15 10.66 -8.08 10.93
CA PHE A 15 10.33 -7.40 12.17
C PHE A 15 8.81 -7.19 12.18
N PRO A 16 8.12 -7.53 13.27
CA PRO A 16 6.68 -7.31 13.38
C PRO A 16 6.32 -5.84 13.09
N GLY A 17 5.47 -5.60 12.10
CA GLY A 17 5.06 -4.26 11.68
C GLY A 17 6.02 -3.53 10.73
N VAL A 18 7.14 -4.14 10.31
CA VAL A 18 8.06 -3.56 9.32
C VAL A 18 7.99 -4.36 8.03
N LEU A 19 7.70 -3.66 6.93
CA LEU A 19 7.74 -4.24 5.59
C LEU A 19 9.18 -4.62 5.24
N ASN A 20 9.39 -5.83 4.74
CA ASN A 20 10.68 -6.21 4.16
C ASN A 20 10.93 -5.43 2.85
N SER A 21 12.14 -5.53 2.30
CA SER A 21 12.55 -4.77 1.11
C SER A 21 11.63 -5.00 -0.09
N LYS A 22 11.12 -6.22 -0.29
CA LYS A 22 10.18 -6.51 -1.39
C LYS A 22 8.81 -5.89 -1.12
N GLN A 23 8.32 -5.99 0.12
CA GLN A 23 7.05 -5.40 0.52
C GLN A 23 7.08 -3.87 0.44
N LEU A 24 8.23 -3.23 0.74
CA LEU A 24 8.41 -1.79 0.55
C LEU A 24 8.30 -1.39 -0.93
N LEU A 25 8.95 -2.13 -1.83
CA LEU A 25 8.85 -1.87 -3.27
C LEU A 25 7.43 -2.06 -3.79
N VAL A 26 6.72 -3.09 -3.31
CA VAL A 26 5.31 -3.30 -3.63
C VAL A 26 4.44 -2.15 -3.09
N ALA A 27 4.69 -1.71 -1.85
CA ALA A 27 3.95 -0.61 -1.24
C ALA A 27 4.11 0.69 -2.04
N GLU A 28 5.34 1.03 -2.43
CA GLU A 28 5.60 2.20 -3.24
C GLU A 28 4.90 2.12 -4.61
N ALA A 29 5.00 0.98 -5.30
CA ALA A 29 4.37 0.79 -6.61
C ALA A 29 2.83 0.88 -6.53
N VAL A 30 2.23 0.24 -5.52
CA VAL A 30 0.78 0.29 -5.28
C VAL A 30 0.34 1.70 -4.94
N GLN A 31 1.07 2.38 -4.05
CA GLN A 31 0.75 3.75 -3.65
C GLN A 31 0.82 4.73 -4.83
N ALA A 32 1.87 4.66 -5.65
CA ALA A 32 2.02 5.52 -6.83
C ALA A 32 0.89 5.30 -7.84
N ARG A 33 0.55 4.03 -8.12
CA ARG A 33 -0.53 3.69 -9.06
C ARG A 33 -1.92 4.07 -8.54
N ALA A 34 -2.18 3.83 -7.26
CA ALA A 34 -3.43 4.23 -6.63
C ALA A 34 -3.58 5.74 -6.62
N TRP A 35 -2.52 6.48 -6.30
CA TRP A 35 -2.53 7.94 -6.35
C TRP A 35 -2.82 8.47 -7.75
N ALA A 36 -2.15 7.95 -8.78
CA ALA A 36 -2.40 8.35 -10.16
C ALA A 36 -3.85 8.08 -10.59
N SER A 37 -4.42 6.93 -10.20
CA SER A 37 -5.83 6.61 -10.46
C SER A 37 -6.81 7.53 -9.73
N LEU A 38 -6.42 8.06 -8.57
CA LEU A 38 -7.23 8.97 -7.77
C LEU A 38 -7.08 10.41 -8.26
N GLU A 39 -5.90 10.83 -8.72
CA GLU A 39 -5.62 12.21 -9.16
C GLU A 39 -6.50 12.65 -10.34
N GLU A 40 -6.87 11.71 -11.24
CA GLU A 40 -7.81 12.00 -12.34
C GLU A 40 -9.25 12.26 -11.85
N GLU A 41 -9.63 11.78 -10.66
CA GLU A 41 -11.02 11.74 -10.20
C GLU A 41 -11.28 12.51 -8.89
N VAL A 42 -10.25 12.71 -8.07
CA VAL A 42 -10.38 13.22 -6.69
C VAL A 42 -10.30 14.73 -6.69
N ARG A 43 -11.47 15.36 -6.51
CA ARG A 43 -11.52 16.66 -5.83
C ARG A 43 -11.25 16.41 -4.35
N LEU A 44 -10.05 16.77 -3.89
CA LEU A 44 -9.59 16.62 -2.49
C LEU A 44 -10.48 17.32 -1.45
N GLY A 45 -11.52 18.06 -1.86
CA GLY A 45 -12.59 18.51 -0.98
C GLY A 45 -12.08 19.27 0.24
N LEU A 46 -12.17 18.64 1.42
CA LEU A 46 -11.82 19.19 2.73
C LEU A 46 -10.44 18.76 3.25
N GLU A 47 -9.72 17.89 2.54
CA GLU A 47 -8.41 17.40 2.95
C GLU A 47 -7.28 17.99 2.10
N THR A 48 -6.10 18.14 2.69
CA THR A 48 -4.91 18.51 1.93
C THR A 48 -4.37 17.29 1.16
N GLU A 49 -3.63 17.54 0.08
CA GLU A 49 -2.95 16.48 -0.66
C GLU A 49 -2.01 15.65 0.24
N ALA A 50 -1.34 16.30 1.19
CA ALA A 50 -0.46 15.66 2.14
C ALA A 50 -1.23 14.70 3.07
N ASP A 51 -2.38 15.12 3.59
CA ASP A 51 -3.23 14.30 4.45
C ASP A 51 -3.83 13.11 3.69
N ALA A 52 -4.24 13.34 2.44
CA ALA A 52 -4.74 12.31 1.54
C ALA A 52 -3.65 11.26 1.25
N LYS A 53 -2.44 11.69 0.89
CA LYS A 53 -1.29 10.79 0.66
C LYS A 53 -0.92 10.01 1.94
N ALA A 54 -0.95 10.64 3.10
CA ALA A 54 -0.68 9.97 4.38
C ALA A 54 -1.75 8.92 4.71
N ARG A 55 -3.04 9.20 4.43
CA ARG A 55 -4.10 8.19 4.56
C ARG A 55 -3.91 7.04 3.58
N LEU A 56 -3.60 7.33 2.33
CA LEU A 56 -3.35 6.32 1.31
C LEU A 56 -2.21 5.38 1.73
N GLY A 57 -1.10 5.92 2.23
CA GLY A 57 0.02 5.12 2.73
C GLY A 57 -0.36 4.17 3.86
N ARG A 58 -1.23 4.60 4.80
CA ARG A 58 -1.72 3.73 5.89
C ARG A 58 -2.56 2.56 5.35
N ILE A 59 -3.41 2.80 4.35
CA ILE A 59 -4.23 1.77 3.71
C ILE A 59 -3.35 0.75 2.99
N VAL A 60 -2.34 1.22 2.25
CA VAL A 60 -1.37 0.37 1.54
C VAL A 60 -0.62 -0.54 2.51
N VAL A 61 -0.06 0.01 3.59
CA VAL A 61 0.67 -0.77 4.59
C VAL A 61 -0.21 -1.84 5.23
N ARG A 62 -1.46 -1.50 5.57
CA ARG A 62 -2.42 -2.46 6.13
C ARG A 62 -2.69 -3.60 5.15
N LEU A 63 -3.02 -3.28 3.89
CA LEU A 63 -3.38 -4.29 2.90
C LEU A 63 -2.20 -5.19 2.53
N ILE A 64 -0.96 -4.68 2.50
CA ILE A 64 0.23 -5.51 2.22
C ILE A 64 0.61 -6.39 3.41
N ALA A 65 0.32 -5.95 4.64
CA ALA A 65 0.52 -6.78 5.82
C ALA A 65 -0.49 -7.95 5.87
N ASP A 66 -1.72 -7.72 5.39
CA ASP A 66 -2.83 -8.67 5.50
C ASP A 66 -2.99 -9.60 4.27
N ASN A 67 -2.38 -9.27 3.12
CA ASN A 67 -2.62 -9.99 1.86
C ASN A 67 -1.35 -10.28 1.05
N ASP A 68 -1.27 -11.50 0.50
CA ASP A 68 -0.35 -11.87 -0.57
C ASP A 68 -1.12 -11.88 -1.90
N ALA A 69 -1.32 -10.67 -2.45
CA ALA A 69 -2.10 -10.44 -3.66
C ALA A 69 -1.25 -9.71 -4.73
N SER A 70 -1.70 -9.74 -5.98
CA SER A 70 -0.99 -9.04 -7.05
C SER A 70 -0.99 -7.52 -6.84
N VAL A 71 0.00 -6.82 -7.38
CA VAL A 71 0.07 -5.33 -7.33
C VAL A 71 -1.22 -4.70 -7.88
N SER A 72 -1.80 -5.28 -8.93
CA SER A 72 -3.06 -4.78 -9.50
C SER A 72 -4.23 -4.94 -8.53
N ASP A 73 -4.37 -6.11 -7.92
CA ASP A 73 -5.46 -6.39 -6.96
C ASP A 73 -5.32 -5.52 -5.72
N LEU A 74 -4.10 -5.36 -5.20
CA LEU A 74 -3.79 -4.45 -4.10
C LEU A 74 -4.12 -3.00 -4.46
N THR A 75 -3.80 -2.55 -5.67
CA THR A 75 -4.12 -1.19 -6.13
C THR A 75 -5.64 -0.96 -6.15
N THR A 76 -6.41 -1.91 -6.72
CA THR A 76 -7.86 -1.82 -6.74
C THR A 76 -8.45 -1.80 -5.33
N ALA A 77 -7.97 -2.66 -4.44
CA ALA A 77 -8.42 -2.70 -3.05
C ALA A 77 -8.09 -1.41 -2.29
N VAL A 78 -6.89 -0.85 -2.48
CA VAL A 78 -6.46 0.41 -1.88
C VAL A 78 -7.35 1.57 -2.34
N VAL A 79 -7.65 1.66 -3.63
CA VAL A 79 -8.51 2.72 -4.19
C VAL A 79 -9.94 2.61 -3.66
N ASP A 80 -10.50 1.40 -3.62
CA ASP A 80 -11.85 1.15 -3.09
C ASP A 80 -11.95 1.52 -1.59
N ASP A 81 -10.97 1.10 -0.79
CA ASP A 81 -10.90 1.41 0.64
C ASP A 81 -10.66 2.91 0.89
N PHE A 82 -9.81 3.56 0.09
CA PHE A 82 -9.60 5.01 0.17
C PHE A 82 -10.87 5.79 -0.11
N ARG A 83 -11.68 5.36 -1.09
CA ARG A 83 -12.99 5.97 -1.39
C ARG A 83 -14.00 5.75 -0.26
N LYS A 84 -14.03 4.56 0.33
CA LYS A 84 -14.92 4.22 1.46
C LYS A 84 -14.57 4.96 2.75
N THR A 85 -13.29 5.18 3.00
CA THR A 85 -12.76 5.80 4.23
C THR A 85 -12.49 7.31 4.08
N GLY A 86 -12.81 7.88 2.91
CA GLY A 86 -12.67 9.31 2.66
C GLY A 86 -13.52 10.15 3.62
N PRO A 87 -13.19 11.44 3.78
CA PRO A 87 -13.90 12.34 4.68
C PRO A 87 -15.38 12.45 4.24
N SER A 88 -16.28 11.83 5.00
CA SER A 88 -17.72 11.89 4.79
C SER A 88 -18.24 13.28 5.18
N ILE A 89 -18.92 13.96 4.26
CA ILE A 89 -19.68 15.18 4.55
C ILE A 89 -21.00 14.76 5.22
N SER A 90 -20.94 14.31 6.48
CA SER A 90 -22.10 14.08 7.36
C SER A 90 -21.57 13.96 8.79
N ALA A 91 -21.95 14.76 9.79
CA ALA A 91 -23.12 15.58 9.96
C ALA A 91 -22.81 16.81 10.85
N ARG A 92 -23.15 18.01 10.36
CA ARG A 92 -23.70 19.07 11.22
C ARG A 92 -25.21 19.02 11.04
N ARG A 93 -25.92 18.43 12.00
CA ARG A 93 -27.32 18.73 12.29
C ARG A 93 -27.42 19.01 13.77
#